data_AF-A0A973SMQ5-F1
#
_entry.id   AF-A0A973SMQ5-F1
#
_cell.length_a   1.000
_cell.length_b   1.000
_cell.length_c   1.000
_cell.angle_alpha   90.00
_cell.angle_beta   90.00
_cell.angle_gamma   90.00
#
_symmetry.space_group_name_H-M   'P 1'
#
loop_
_entity.id
_entity.type
_entity.pdbx_description
1 polymer ?
#
loop_
_entity_poly.entity_id
_entity_poly.type
_entity_poly.pdbx_seq_one_letter_code
_entity_poly.pdbx_strand_id
1 'polypeptide(L)'
;MTLRPVGRPLQKRLALAYAAGIYGAGVLVLVLVDVPLADVGSTRHVDGPPPAANGAGVGLHRLLAGSAVALAVLVPVALALGWFVAGRFLHPLRAMTATAREISAGDLHRRLDLGEPADELTELGRTLDDLFARLQASFDAQRHFVANASHELRTPLAGLRTLLEVALADPGADADSLRATCEEALALGAHQERLVTALLALATSERGPSHRELLDLAGVAGGVLAARRA
;
A
#
# COMPACT_ATOMS: atom_id res chain seq x y z
N MET A 1 -11.69 -5.44 -16.92
CA MET A 1 -11.09 -5.98 -15.68
C MET A 1 -12.25 -6.33 -14.75
N THR A 2 -12.64 -7.60 -14.73
CA THR A 2 -13.81 -8.12 -14.00
C THR A 2 -13.46 -8.25 -12.52
N LEU A 3 -14.05 -7.40 -11.67
CA LEU A 3 -13.97 -7.54 -10.22
C LEU A 3 -14.62 -8.88 -9.83
N ARG A 4 -13.81 -9.86 -9.42
CA ARG A 4 -14.28 -11.13 -8.84
C ARG A 4 -15.05 -10.82 -7.54
N PRO A 5 -16.14 -11.53 -7.24
CA PRO A 5 -16.88 -11.31 -6.01
C PRO A 5 -15.97 -11.59 -4.82
N VAL A 6 -15.79 -10.55 -4.00
CA VAL A 6 -14.98 -10.55 -2.78
C VAL A 6 -15.47 -11.68 -1.86
N GLY A 7 -14.54 -12.41 -1.24
CA GLY A 7 -14.84 -13.33 -0.14
C GLY A 7 -15.64 -12.65 0.96
N ARG A 8 -16.25 -13.41 1.87
CA ARG A 8 -17.19 -12.86 2.88
C ARG A 8 -16.60 -11.60 3.54
N PRO A 9 -17.22 -10.41 3.37
CA PRO A 9 -16.61 -9.14 3.77
C PRO A 9 -16.28 -9.15 5.26
N LEU A 10 -15.11 -8.61 5.63
CA LEU A 10 -14.65 -8.48 7.01
C LEU A 10 -15.72 -7.79 7.86
N GLN A 11 -16.40 -6.82 7.27
CA GLN A 11 -17.54 -6.12 7.85
C GLN A 11 -18.64 -7.06 8.33
N LYS A 12 -18.99 -8.12 7.56
CA LYS A 12 -20.01 -9.10 7.97
C LYS A 12 -19.54 -9.99 9.12
N ARG A 13 -18.27 -10.43 9.10
CA ARG A 13 -17.71 -11.26 10.19
C ARG A 13 -17.64 -10.49 11.49
N LEU A 14 -17.27 -9.21 11.41
CA LEU A 14 -17.25 -8.32 12.56
C LEU A 14 -18.64 -7.93 13.03
N ALA A 15 -19.57 -7.61 12.12
CA ALA A 15 -20.95 -7.35 12.48
C ALA A 15 -21.57 -8.55 13.21
N LEU A 16 -21.27 -9.78 12.77
CA LEU A 16 -21.70 -11.01 13.46
C LEU A 16 -21.04 -11.18 14.82
N ALA A 17 -19.73 -10.93 14.95
CA ALA A 17 -19.05 -11.00 16.24
C ALA A 17 -19.57 -9.94 17.23
N TYR A 18 -19.82 -8.72 16.76
CA TYR A 18 -20.45 -7.65 17.52
C TYR A 18 -21.87 -8.00 17.93
N ALA A 19 -22.69 -8.46 16.99
CA ALA A 19 -24.06 -8.85 17.27
C ALA A 19 -24.12 -9.99 18.29
N ALA A 20 -23.26 -11.00 18.17
CA ALA A 20 -23.17 -12.10 19.13
C ALA A 20 -22.73 -11.61 20.53
N GLY A 21 -21.73 -10.74 20.60
CA GLY A 21 -21.25 -10.17 21.86
C GLY A 21 -22.29 -9.27 22.55
N ILE A 22 -22.94 -8.39 21.78
CA ILE A 22 -24.01 -7.51 22.27
C ILE A 22 -25.22 -8.32 22.71
N TYR A 23 -25.61 -9.35 21.94
CA TYR A 23 -26.73 -10.20 22.27
C TYR A 23 -26.46 -11.04 23.51
N GLY A 24 -25.26 -11.62 23.64
CA GLY A 24 -24.83 -12.35 24.84
C GLY A 24 -24.81 -11.46 26.08
N ALA A 25 -24.31 -10.22 25.95
CA ALA A 25 -24.35 -9.23 27.01
C ALA A 25 -25.79 -8.86 27.41
N GLY A 26 -26.67 -8.65 26.43
CA GLY A 26 -28.08 -8.33 26.65
C GLY A 26 -28.84 -9.45 27.36
N VAL A 27 -28.63 -10.70 26.93
CA VAL A 27 -29.22 -11.88 27.59
C VAL A 27 -28.69 -12.03 29.02
N LEU A 28 -27.39 -11.82 29.24
CA LEU A 28 -26.80 -11.87 30.57
C LEU A 28 -27.42 -10.82 31.51
N VAL A 29 -27.58 -9.58 31.04
CA VAL A 29 -28.22 -8.50 31.81
C VAL A 29 -29.68 -8.81 32.10
N LEU A 30 -30.44 -9.29 31.10
CA LEU A 30 -31.84 -9.69 31.30
C LEU A 30 -31.95 -10.79 32.36
N VAL A 31 -31.15 -11.85 32.27
CA VAL A 31 -31.15 -12.94 33.27
C VAL A 31 -30.78 -12.42 34.66
N LEU A 32 -29.75 -11.57 34.76
CA LEU A 32 -29.29 -11.06 36.06
C LEU A 32 -30.28 -10.09 36.72
N VAL A 33 -31.12 -9.43 35.93
CA VAL A 33 -32.15 -8.49 36.41
C VAL A 33 -33.49 -9.19 36.66
N ASP A 34 -33.94 -10.08 35.76
CA ASP A 34 -35.24 -10.76 35.86
C ASP A 34 -35.26 -11.88 36.92
N VAL A 35 -34.18 -12.65 37.08
CA VAL A 35 -34.11 -13.73 38.08
C VAL A 35 -34.42 -13.25 39.51
N PRO A 36 -33.81 -12.15 40.02
CA PRO A 36 -34.15 -11.64 41.35
C PRO A 36 -35.52 -10.94 41.42
N LEU A 37 -36.09 -10.50 40.29
CA LEU A 37 -37.43 -9.90 40.22
C LEU A 37 -38.53 -10.97 40.24
N ALA A 38 -38.31 -12.11 39.56
CA ALA A 38 -39.24 -13.23 39.50
C ALA A 38 -39.32 -14.00 40.83
N ASP A 39 -38.19 -14.19 41.52
CA ASP A 39 -38.12 -14.94 42.78
C ASP A 39 -38.99 -14.31 43.90
N VAL A 40 -39.17 -12.99 43.89
CA VAL A 40 -39.97 -12.27 44.89
C VAL A 40 -41.47 -12.28 44.59
N GLY A 41 -41.89 -12.54 43.35
CA GLY A 41 -43.31 -12.73 43.00
C GLY A 41 -43.88 -14.03 43.57
N SER A 42 -43.04 -15.05 43.73
CA SER A 42 -43.42 -16.42 44.15
C SER A 42 -43.78 -16.53 45.63
N THR A 43 -43.40 -15.56 46.47
CA THR A 43 -43.66 -15.61 47.93
C THR A 43 -45.00 -15.03 48.34
N ARG A 44 -45.85 -14.59 47.40
CA ARG A 44 -47.22 -14.14 47.70
C ARG A 44 -48.23 -15.27 47.48
N HIS A 45 -48.04 -16.39 48.19
CA HIS A 45 -49.16 -17.32 48.40
C HIS A 45 -50.11 -16.66 49.40
N VAL A 46 -51.30 -16.34 48.90
CA VAL A 46 -52.34 -15.58 49.58
C VAL A 46 -53.03 -16.48 50.60
N ASP A 47 -52.91 -16.16 51.89
CA ASP A 47 -53.92 -16.48 52.92
C ASP A 47 -53.78 -15.49 54.09
N GLY A 48 -54.49 -14.35 54.01
CA GLY A 48 -54.57 -13.36 55.10
C GLY A 48 -55.27 -12.06 54.70
N PRO A 49 -56.04 -11.40 55.61
CA PRO A 49 -56.87 -10.23 55.30
C PRO A 49 -56.07 -8.99 54.87
N PRO A 50 -56.67 -8.02 54.14
CA PRO A 50 -55.92 -6.96 53.46
C PRO A 50 -55.23 -6.00 54.45
N PRO A 51 -53.91 -5.75 54.32
CA PRO A 51 -53.23 -4.76 55.14
C PRO A 51 -53.52 -3.33 54.66
N ALA A 52 -53.68 -2.43 55.63
CA ALA A 52 -53.83 -1.00 55.42
C ALA A 52 -52.65 -0.40 54.62
N ALA A 53 -52.98 0.55 53.74
CA ALA A 53 -52.07 1.24 52.85
C ALA A 53 -50.92 1.92 53.62
N ASN A 54 -49.75 1.28 53.65
CA ASN A 54 -48.46 1.88 53.98
C ASN A 54 -47.36 1.06 53.31
N GLY A 55 -47.15 1.27 52.01
CA GLY A 55 -46.25 0.45 51.19
C GLY A 55 -45.50 1.22 50.12
N ALA A 56 -45.21 2.51 50.32
CA ALA A 56 -44.46 3.32 49.35
C ALA A 56 -42.93 3.16 49.44
N GLY A 57 -42.43 2.12 50.13
CA GLY A 57 -41.00 1.86 50.30
C GLY A 57 -40.41 0.84 49.33
N VAL A 58 -41.22 0.00 48.69
CA VAL A 58 -40.76 -1.18 47.92
C VAL A 58 -40.30 -0.85 46.49
N GLY A 59 -40.53 0.37 46.00
CA GLY A 59 -40.24 0.72 44.59
C GLY A 59 -38.79 1.12 44.31
N LEU A 60 -38.26 2.14 44.97
CA LEU A 60 -37.08 2.85 44.47
C LEU A 60 -35.74 2.14 44.74
N HIS A 61 -35.53 1.67 45.97
CA HIS A 61 -34.25 1.05 46.37
C HIS A 61 -33.96 -0.26 45.61
N ARG A 62 -35.01 -1.03 45.28
CA ARG A 62 -34.90 -2.25 44.47
C ARG A 62 -34.60 -1.95 43.00
N LEU A 63 -35.24 -0.93 42.43
CA LEU A 63 -34.93 -0.45 41.08
C LEU A 63 -33.49 0.07 41.00
N LEU A 64 -33.04 0.81 42.02
CA LEU A 64 -31.67 1.30 42.12
C LEU A 64 -30.67 0.14 42.24
N ALA A 65 -30.92 -0.84 43.10
CA ALA A 65 -30.05 -2.01 43.24
C ALA A 65 -29.97 -2.86 41.95
N GLY A 66 -31.12 -3.12 41.30
CA GLY A 66 -31.15 -3.83 40.02
C GLY A 66 -30.41 -3.09 38.91
N SER A 67 -30.60 -1.77 38.83
CA SER A 67 -29.88 -0.91 37.86
C SER A 67 -28.37 -0.86 38.14
N ALA A 68 -27.95 -0.83 39.40
CA ALA A 68 -26.53 -0.83 39.78
C ALA A 68 -25.85 -2.16 39.41
N VAL A 69 -26.51 -3.29 39.63
CA VAL A 69 -25.99 -4.61 39.24
C VAL A 69 -25.95 -4.76 37.72
N ALA A 70 -26.99 -4.33 37.00
CA ALA A 70 -27.00 -4.30 35.54
C ALA A 70 -25.83 -3.49 34.98
N LEU A 71 -25.57 -2.31 35.56
CA LEU A 71 -24.48 -1.43 35.14
C LEU A 71 -23.11 -2.02 35.48
N ALA A 72 -22.96 -2.64 36.66
CA ALA A 72 -21.73 -3.31 37.08
C ALA A 72 -21.34 -4.49 36.17
N VAL A 73 -22.32 -5.14 35.52
CA VAL A 73 -22.08 -6.22 34.55
C VAL A 73 -21.91 -5.67 33.13
N LEU A 74 -22.74 -4.71 32.70
CA LEU A 74 -22.73 -4.18 31.34
C LEU A 74 -21.41 -3.47 31.01
N VAL A 75 -20.88 -2.67 31.94
CA VAL A 75 -19.65 -1.89 31.75
C VAL A 75 -18.44 -2.77 31.41
N PRO A 76 -18.06 -3.78 32.21
CA PRO A 76 -16.90 -4.63 31.90
C PRO A 76 -17.10 -5.46 30.64
N VAL A 77 -18.33 -5.90 30.33
CA VAL A 77 -18.61 -6.63 29.09
C VAL A 77 -18.43 -5.72 27.86
N ALA A 78 -18.93 -4.48 27.92
CA ALA A 78 -18.74 -3.49 26.85
C ALA A 78 -17.24 -3.16 26.65
N LEU A 79 -16.49 -3.01 27.74
CA LEU A 79 -15.04 -2.78 27.72
C LEU A 79 -14.28 -3.97 27.11
N ALA A 80 -14.57 -5.19 27.53
CA ALA A 80 -13.94 -6.39 27.01
C ALA A 80 -14.22 -6.58 25.52
N LEU A 81 -15.47 -6.35 25.09
CA LEU A 81 -15.86 -6.44 23.69
C LEU A 81 -15.18 -5.36 22.84
N GLY A 82 -15.13 -4.11 23.33
CA GLY A 82 -14.43 -3.02 22.68
C GLY A 82 -12.92 -3.28 22.53
N TRP A 83 -12.29 -3.80 23.58
CA TRP A 83 -10.86 -4.14 23.58
C TRP A 83 -10.55 -5.27 22.60
N PHE A 84 -11.35 -6.34 22.60
CA PHE A 84 -11.18 -7.47 21.70
C PHE A 84 -11.26 -7.04 20.23
N VAL A 85 -12.24 -6.18 19.90
CA VAL A 85 -12.41 -5.72 18.53
C VAL A 85 -11.29 -4.76 18.10
N ALA A 86 -10.92 -3.80 18.94
CA ALA A 86 -9.81 -2.89 18.65
C ALA A 86 -8.51 -3.68 18.40
N GLY A 87 -8.21 -4.68 19.24
CA GLY A 87 -7.04 -5.55 19.06
C GLY A 87 -7.07 -6.33 17.74
N ARG A 88 -8.23 -6.87 17.36
CA ARG A 88 -8.39 -7.67 16.14
C ARG A 88 -8.22 -6.85 14.85
N PHE A 89 -8.62 -5.58 14.85
CA PHE A 89 -8.45 -4.65 13.72
C PHE A 89 -7.06 -4.04 13.63
N LEU A 90 -6.45 -3.70 14.76
CA LEU A 90 -5.14 -3.04 14.79
C LEU A 90 -4.00 -4.00 14.47
N HIS A 91 -4.15 -5.30 14.73
CA HIS A 91 -3.09 -6.28 14.52
C HIS A 91 -2.66 -6.43 13.04
N PRO A 92 -3.56 -6.66 12.05
CA PRO A 92 -3.16 -6.70 10.64
C PRO A 92 -2.59 -5.38 10.12
N LEU A 93 -3.10 -4.24 10.58
CA LEU A 93 -2.57 -2.92 10.22
C LEU A 93 -1.13 -2.72 10.70
N ARG A 94 -0.81 -3.19 11.91
CA ARG A 94 0.56 -3.16 12.44
C ARG A 94 1.51 -4.04 11.63
N ALA A 95 1.05 -5.24 11.21
CA ALA A 95 1.82 -6.11 10.35
C ALA A 95 2.11 -5.44 8.99
N MET A 96 1.09 -4.88 8.33
CA MET A 96 1.25 -4.13 7.08
C MET A 96 2.23 -2.95 7.24
N THR A 97 2.09 -2.18 8.32
CA THR A 97 2.94 -1.01 8.57
C THR A 97 4.39 -1.41 8.85
N ALA A 98 4.61 -2.51 9.58
CA ALA A 98 5.96 -3.03 9.84
C ALA A 98 6.63 -3.49 8.55
N THR A 99 5.96 -4.30 7.74
CA THR A 99 6.48 -4.78 6.47
C THR A 99 6.72 -3.63 5.48
N ALA A 100 5.82 -2.65 5.41
CA ALA A 100 6.01 -1.46 4.57
C ALA A 100 7.24 -0.65 4.99
N ARG A 101 7.50 -0.51 6.31
CA ARG A 101 8.72 0.16 6.82
C ARG A 101 9.99 -0.61 6.48
N GLU A 102 9.95 -1.94 6.56
CA GLU A 102 11.08 -2.79 6.17
C GLU A 102 11.37 -2.72 4.67
N ILE A 103 10.33 -2.71 3.82
CA ILE A 103 10.45 -2.52 2.37
C ILE A 103 11.10 -1.17 2.05
N SER A 104 10.69 -0.09 2.73
CA SER A 104 11.31 1.24 2.56
C SER A 104 12.78 1.30 2.99
N ALA A 105 13.26 0.37 3.83
CA ALA A 105 14.62 0.37 4.34
C ALA A 105 15.67 -0.25 3.38
N GLY A 106 15.24 -0.74 2.21
CA GLY A 106 16.17 -1.12 1.12
C GLY A 106 15.86 -2.43 0.41
N ASP A 107 14.85 -3.19 0.84
CA ASP A 107 14.51 -4.47 0.22
C ASP A 107 13.09 -4.49 -0.35
N LEU A 108 12.97 -3.99 -1.59
CA LEU A 108 11.72 -3.99 -2.35
C LEU A 108 11.29 -5.37 -2.87
N HIS A 109 12.07 -6.44 -2.64
CA HIS A 109 11.66 -7.80 -3.00
C HIS A 109 10.63 -8.37 -2.04
N ARG A 110 10.51 -7.81 -0.83
CA ARG A 110 9.54 -8.28 0.15
C ARG A 110 8.13 -7.88 -0.26
N ARG A 111 7.18 -8.76 0.06
CA ARG A 111 5.75 -8.58 -0.21
C ARG A 111 4.99 -8.68 1.11
N LEU A 112 3.81 -8.07 1.15
CA LEU A 112 2.93 -8.14 2.32
C LEU A 112 2.37 -9.55 2.53
N ASP A 113 2.19 -10.31 1.45
CA ASP A 113 1.78 -11.73 1.42
C ASP A 113 0.69 -12.08 2.45
N LEU A 114 -0.44 -11.37 2.34
CA LEU A 114 -1.58 -11.53 3.26
C LEU A 114 -2.47 -12.75 2.92
N GLY A 115 -2.01 -13.66 2.04
CA GLY A 115 -2.71 -14.87 1.64
C GLY A 115 -3.88 -14.66 0.66
N GLU A 116 -4.76 -15.66 0.57
CA GLU A 116 -5.91 -15.64 -0.35
C GLU A 116 -6.92 -14.50 -0.05
N PRO A 117 -7.64 -13.97 -1.06
CA PRO A 117 -8.60 -12.88 -0.90
C PRO A 117 -9.79 -13.28 0.00
N ALA A 118 -9.59 -13.14 1.30
CA ALA A 118 -10.59 -13.40 2.31
C ALA A 118 -11.32 -12.13 2.74
N ASP A 119 -10.69 -10.96 2.61
CA ASP A 119 -11.23 -9.67 3.05
C ASP A 119 -10.62 -8.43 2.36
N GLU A 120 -11.17 -7.26 2.72
CA GLU A 120 -10.81 -5.91 2.26
C GLU A 120 -9.36 -5.53 2.64
N LEU A 121 -8.82 -6.06 3.74
CA LEU A 121 -7.44 -5.80 4.14
C LEU A 121 -6.47 -6.59 3.25
N THR A 122 -6.78 -7.84 2.91
CA THR A 122 -6.01 -8.60 1.92
C THR A 122 -6.04 -7.93 0.53
N GLU A 123 -7.15 -7.31 0.15
CA GLU A 123 -7.24 -6.53 -1.10
C GLU A 123 -6.36 -5.28 -1.09
N LEU A 124 -6.34 -4.54 0.03
CA LEU A 124 -5.41 -3.41 0.20
C LEU A 124 -3.96 -3.88 0.12
N GLY A 125 -3.61 -5.00 0.77
CA GLY A 125 -2.27 -5.57 0.72
C GLY A 125 -1.84 -5.91 -0.71
N ARG A 126 -2.73 -6.52 -1.51
CA ARG A 126 -2.46 -6.79 -2.94
C ARG A 126 -2.22 -5.52 -3.74
N THR A 127 -3.02 -4.48 -3.49
CA THR A 127 -2.86 -3.19 -4.17
C THR A 127 -1.50 -2.55 -3.83
N LEU A 128 -1.07 -2.66 -2.57
CA LEU A 128 0.26 -2.20 -2.14
C LEU A 128 1.38 -3.05 -2.76
N ASP A 129 1.23 -4.36 -2.82
CA ASP A 129 2.19 -5.25 -3.49
C ASP A 129 2.34 -4.93 -4.99
N ASP A 130 1.24 -4.62 -5.69
CA ASP A 130 1.27 -4.17 -7.08
C ASP A 130 2.01 -2.83 -7.24
N LEU A 131 1.80 -1.89 -6.30
CA LEU A 131 2.55 -0.63 -6.27
C LEU A 131 4.05 -0.87 -6.03
N PHE A 132 4.41 -1.75 -5.09
CA PHE A 132 5.81 -2.11 -4.83
C PHE A 132 6.45 -2.80 -6.04
N ALA A 133 5.72 -3.66 -6.74
CA ALA A 133 6.21 -4.31 -7.96
C ALA A 133 6.51 -3.29 -9.08
N ARG A 134 5.61 -2.31 -9.28
CA ARG A 134 5.83 -1.22 -10.25
C ARG A 134 7.01 -0.34 -9.87
N LEU A 135 7.16 -0.03 -8.59
CA LEU A 135 8.29 0.77 -8.10
C LEU A 135 9.62 0.03 -8.28
N GLN A 136 9.66 -1.26 -7.97
CA GLN A 136 10.83 -2.11 -8.20
C GLN A 136 11.22 -2.13 -9.67
N ALA A 137 10.26 -2.35 -10.57
CA ALA A 137 10.51 -2.34 -12.01
C ALA A 137 11.09 -1.00 -12.48
N SER A 138 10.59 0.13 -11.95
CA SER A 138 11.12 1.47 -12.26
C SER A 138 12.57 1.64 -11.78
N PHE A 139 12.90 1.18 -10.57
CA PHE A 139 14.27 1.28 -10.06
C PHE A 139 15.24 0.35 -10.79
N ASP A 140 14.81 -0.85 -11.16
CA ASP A 140 15.64 -1.78 -11.94
C ASP A 140 15.93 -1.23 -13.35
N ALA A 141 14.92 -0.66 -14.00
CA ALA A 141 15.11 0.05 -15.28
C ALA A 141 16.09 1.23 -15.13
N GLN A 142 15.93 2.06 -14.09
CA GLN A 142 16.85 3.16 -13.82
C GLN A 142 18.29 2.68 -13.57
N ARG A 143 18.48 1.61 -12.79
CA ARG A 143 19.80 1.03 -12.51
C ARG A 143 20.47 0.54 -13.79
N HIS A 144 19.75 -0.22 -14.62
CA HIS A 144 20.25 -0.69 -15.90
C HIS A 144 20.56 0.47 -16.85
N PHE A 145 19.71 1.50 -16.91
CA PHE A 145 19.96 2.68 -17.72
C PHE A 145 21.26 3.40 -17.30
N VAL A 146 21.45 3.65 -15.99
CA VAL A 146 22.67 4.30 -15.48
C VAL A 146 23.91 3.46 -15.75
N ALA A 147 23.83 2.14 -15.55
CA ALA A 147 24.94 1.23 -15.83
C ALA A 147 25.31 1.25 -17.32
N ASN A 148 24.33 1.08 -18.21
CA ASN A 148 24.54 1.09 -19.65
C ASN A 148 25.08 2.45 -20.12
N ALA A 149 24.46 3.56 -19.71
CA ALA A 149 24.94 4.90 -20.03
C ALA A 149 26.39 5.12 -19.57
N SER A 150 26.75 4.65 -18.37
CA SER A 150 28.11 4.76 -17.86
C SER A 150 29.12 3.96 -18.69
N HIS A 151 28.74 2.76 -19.15
CA HIS A 151 29.58 1.92 -20.00
C HIS A 151 29.75 2.52 -21.41
N GLU A 152 28.64 2.93 -22.04
CA GLU A 152 28.64 3.53 -23.38
C GLU A 152 29.40 4.86 -23.43
N LEU A 153 29.46 5.61 -22.33
CA LEU A 153 30.25 6.85 -22.24
C LEU A 153 31.72 6.60 -21.89
N ARG A 154 32.04 5.58 -21.09
CA ARG A 154 33.41 5.29 -20.66
C ARG A 154 34.30 4.85 -21.82
N THR A 155 33.79 4.00 -22.71
CA THR A 155 34.54 3.47 -23.85
C THR A 155 35.05 4.58 -24.78
N PRO A 156 34.22 5.50 -25.31
CA PRO A 156 34.70 6.58 -26.16
C PRO A 156 35.59 7.58 -25.42
N LEU A 157 35.36 7.83 -24.12
CA LEU A 157 36.27 8.66 -23.32
C LEU A 157 37.66 8.03 -23.18
N ALA A 158 37.73 6.71 -22.96
CA ALA A 158 39.00 5.99 -22.91
C ALA A 158 39.70 6.04 -24.28
N GLY A 159 38.95 5.85 -25.37
CA GLY A 159 39.49 5.96 -26.74
C GLY A 159 40.05 7.34 -27.04
N LEU A 160 39.29 8.41 -26.74
CA LEU A 160 39.74 9.79 -26.92
C LEU A 160 40.99 10.09 -26.09
N ARG A 161 41.04 9.61 -24.84
CA ARG A 161 42.22 9.74 -23.99
C ARG A 161 43.43 9.01 -24.58
N THR A 162 43.28 7.75 -24.99
CA THR A 162 44.38 6.98 -25.58
C THR A 162 44.90 7.61 -26.86
N LEU A 163 44.01 8.10 -27.72
CA LEU A 163 44.36 8.80 -28.95
C LEU A 163 45.22 10.05 -28.66
N LEU A 164 44.83 10.85 -27.68
CA LEU A 164 45.59 12.02 -27.25
C LEU A 164 46.92 11.64 -26.57
N GLU A 165 46.95 10.60 -25.75
CA GLU A 165 48.17 10.10 -25.10
C GLU A 165 49.19 9.61 -26.13
N VAL A 166 48.75 8.90 -27.18
CA VAL A 166 49.61 8.42 -28.27
C VAL A 166 50.19 9.60 -29.06
N ALA A 167 49.35 10.58 -29.43
CA ALA A 167 49.81 11.75 -30.17
C ALA A 167 50.80 12.62 -29.37
N LEU A 168 50.60 12.74 -28.04
CA LEU A 168 51.52 13.47 -27.17
C LEU A 168 52.82 12.71 -26.89
N ALA A 169 52.82 11.38 -27.02
CA ALA A 169 54.00 10.54 -26.79
C ALA A 169 54.91 10.43 -28.01
N ASP A 170 54.50 10.87 -29.20
CA ASP A 170 55.30 10.82 -30.43
C ASP A 170 56.19 12.08 -30.57
N PRO A 171 57.51 11.97 -30.36
CA PRO A 171 58.44 13.09 -30.52
C PRO A 171 58.68 13.49 -31.99
N GLY A 172 58.22 12.68 -32.96
CA GLY A 172 58.33 12.94 -34.39
C GLY A 172 57.06 13.47 -35.04
N ALA A 173 56.00 13.72 -34.26
CA ALA A 173 54.72 14.18 -34.79
C ALA A 173 54.87 15.52 -35.53
N ASP A 174 54.45 15.53 -36.79
CA ASP A 174 54.38 16.72 -37.62
C ASP A 174 53.02 17.45 -37.45
N ALA A 175 52.92 18.65 -38.05
CA ALA A 175 51.69 19.45 -37.93
C ALA A 175 50.46 18.77 -38.56
N ASP A 176 50.67 17.90 -39.55
CA ASP A 176 49.58 17.23 -40.27
C ASP A 176 49.03 16.04 -39.47
N SER A 177 49.90 15.24 -38.84
CA SER A 177 49.49 14.15 -37.92
C SER A 177 48.78 14.67 -36.68
N LEU A 178 49.24 15.78 -36.09
CA LEU A 178 48.54 16.45 -34.99
C LEU A 178 47.16 16.98 -35.42
N ARG A 179 47.04 17.51 -36.64
CA ARG A 179 45.75 17.96 -37.19
C ARG A 179 44.79 16.79 -37.37
N ALA A 180 45.26 15.68 -37.94
CA ALA A 180 44.45 14.47 -38.09
C ALA A 180 43.97 13.93 -36.74
N THR A 181 44.83 13.91 -35.73
CA THR A 181 44.48 13.54 -34.34
C THR A 181 43.38 14.44 -33.78
N CYS A 182 43.48 15.76 -33.96
CA CYS A 182 42.45 16.71 -33.52
C CYS A 182 41.12 16.49 -34.25
N GLU A 183 41.14 16.21 -35.55
CA GLU A 183 39.93 15.90 -36.34
C GLU A 183 39.27 14.61 -35.85
N GLU A 184 40.05 13.57 -35.55
CA GLU A 184 39.54 12.32 -35.01
C GLU A 184 38.96 12.51 -33.59
N ALA A 185 39.62 13.28 -32.74
CA ALA A 185 39.12 13.64 -31.41
C ALA A 185 37.79 14.42 -31.49
N LEU A 186 37.66 15.37 -32.43
CA LEU A 186 36.41 16.09 -32.69
C LEU A 186 35.29 15.16 -33.17
N ALA A 187 35.60 14.20 -34.05
CA ALA A 187 34.64 13.22 -34.53
C ALA A 187 34.13 12.31 -33.39
N LEU A 188 35.02 11.88 -32.50
CA LEU A 188 34.70 11.15 -31.26
C LEU A 188 33.79 11.98 -30.33
N GLY A 189 34.12 13.26 -30.10
CA GLY A 189 33.30 14.18 -29.31
C GLY A 189 31.89 14.34 -29.89
N ALA A 190 31.77 14.57 -31.19
CA ALA A 190 30.48 14.68 -31.87
C ALA A 190 29.65 13.39 -31.78
N HIS A 191 30.30 12.23 -31.74
CA HIS A 191 29.61 10.95 -31.50
C HIS A 191 29.07 10.86 -30.06
N GLN A 192 29.84 11.29 -29.06
CA GLN A 192 29.38 11.32 -27.66
C GLN A 192 28.17 12.25 -27.46
N GLU A 193 28.16 13.42 -28.09
CA GLU A 193 27.01 14.34 -28.05
C GLU A 193 25.73 13.70 -28.60
N ARG A 194 25.84 12.95 -29.71
CA ARG A 194 24.71 12.19 -30.27
C ARG A 194 24.23 11.09 -29.33
N LEU A 195 25.15 10.36 -28.69
CA LEU A 195 24.80 9.34 -27.68
C LEU A 195 24.06 9.95 -26.49
N VAL A 196 24.56 11.05 -25.93
CA VAL A 196 23.90 11.76 -24.82
C VAL A 196 22.49 12.21 -25.21
N THR A 197 22.35 12.77 -26.42
CA THR A 197 21.04 13.18 -26.96
C THR A 197 20.08 12.00 -27.10
N ALA A 198 20.56 10.87 -27.61
CA ALA A 198 19.77 9.64 -27.74
C ALA A 198 19.35 9.07 -26.37
N LEU A 199 20.26 9.07 -25.39
CA LEU A 199 19.97 8.64 -24.02
C LEU A 199 18.94 9.53 -23.32
N LEU A 200 19.02 10.85 -23.50
CA LEU A 200 18.02 11.79 -22.98
C LEU A 200 16.65 11.62 -23.64
N ALA A 201 16.63 11.40 -24.96
CA ALA A 201 15.40 11.11 -25.70
C ALA A 201 14.75 9.82 -25.18
N LEU A 202 15.55 8.76 -24.98
CA LEU A 202 15.09 7.49 -24.43
C LEU A 202 14.51 7.67 -23.01
N ALA A 203 15.26 8.30 -22.09
CA ALA A 203 14.83 8.54 -20.71
C ALA A 203 13.54 9.38 -20.63
N THR A 204 13.34 10.30 -21.58
CA THR A 204 12.10 11.10 -21.66
C THR A 204 10.93 10.26 -22.20
N SER A 205 11.19 9.33 -23.14
CA SER A 205 10.18 8.46 -23.74
C SER A 205 9.67 7.36 -22.80
N GLU A 206 10.48 6.85 -21.88
CA GLU A 206 10.09 5.80 -20.92
C GLU A 206 8.97 6.24 -19.96
N ARG A 207 8.76 7.56 -19.80
CA ARG A 207 7.62 8.09 -19.03
C ARG A 207 6.26 7.82 -19.70
N GLY A 208 6.27 7.30 -20.94
CA GLY A 208 5.09 7.06 -21.74
C GLY A 208 4.55 8.34 -22.41
N PRO A 209 3.71 8.20 -23.43
CA PRO A 209 3.14 9.34 -24.13
C PRO A 209 2.25 10.16 -23.19
N SER A 210 2.52 11.46 -23.08
CA SER A 210 1.69 12.42 -22.32
C SER A 210 0.31 12.63 -22.93
N HIS A 211 0.18 12.37 -24.25
CA HIS A 211 -1.06 12.46 -25.00
C HIS A 211 -1.15 11.34 -26.03
N ARG A 212 -2.36 10.82 -26.25
CA ARG A 212 -2.64 9.81 -27.28
C ARG A 212 -3.68 10.35 -28.23
N GLU A 213 -3.33 10.42 -29.51
CA GLU A 213 -4.20 10.85 -30.59
C GLU A 213 -4.16 9.81 -31.72
N LEU A 214 -5.23 9.72 -32.51
CA LEU A 214 -5.27 8.90 -33.72
C LEU A 214 -4.47 9.61 -34.82
N LEU A 215 -3.32 9.03 -35.21
CA LEU A 215 -2.50 9.53 -36.30
C LEU A 215 -2.55 8.62 -37.53
N ASP A 216 -2.51 9.22 -38.71
CA ASP A 216 -2.24 8.51 -39.96
C ASP A 216 -0.76 8.15 -40.06
N LEU A 217 -0.46 6.87 -39.84
CA LEU A 217 0.89 6.33 -39.94
C LEU A 217 1.48 6.45 -41.35
N ALA A 218 0.64 6.41 -42.40
CA ALA A 218 1.12 6.52 -43.78
C ALA A 218 1.62 7.94 -44.07
N GLY A 219 0.87 8.96 -43.64
CA GLY A 219 1.28 10.36 -43.71
C GLY A 219 2.58 10.64 -42.94
N VAL A 220 2.71 10.14 -41.71
CA VAL A 220 3.93 10.31 -40.90
C VAL A 220 5.13 9.62 -41.56
N ALA A 221 4.99 8.36 -41.98
CA ALA A 221 6.05 7.62 -42.65
C ALA A 221 6.48 8.30 -43.97
N GLY A 222 5.52 8.79 -44.75
CA GLY A 222 5.76 9.53 -45.97
C GLY A 222 6.57 10.82 -45.73
N GLY A 223 6.21 11.59 -44.71
CA GLY A 223 6.92 12.81 -44.32
C GLY A 223 8.38 12.56 -43.93
N VAL A 224 8.64 11.52 -43.13
CA VAL A 224 10.01 11.14 -42.72
C VAL A 224 10.85 10.69 -43.92
N LEU A 225 10.27 9.91 -44.83
CA LEU A 225 10.96 9.44 -46.03
C LEU A 225 11.28 10.59 -47.00
N ALA A 226 10.41 11.60 -47.10
CA ALA A 226 10.67 12.79 -47.90
C ALA A 226 11.83 13.62 -47.32
N ALA A 227 11.84 13.84 -46.00
CA ALA A 227 12.90 14.59 -45.31
C ALA A 227 14.28 13.92 -45.36
N ARG A 228 14.35 12.59 -45.50
CA ARG A 228 15.60 11.83 -45.66
C ARG A 228 16.15 11.81 -47.09
N ARG A 229 15.33 12.16 -48.09
CA ARG A 229 15.72 12.20 -49.51
C ARG A 229 16.17 13.59 -49.97
N ALA A 230 15.85 14.64 -49.23
CA ALA A 230 16.32 16.00 -49.44
C ALA A 230 17.71 16.20 -48.82
#